data_AF-A0A9X3NLW1-F1
#
_entry.id   AF-A0A9X3NLW1-F1
#
_cell.length_a   1.000
_cell.length_b   1.000
_cell.length_c   1.000
_cell.angle_alpha   90.00
_cell.angle_beta   90.00
_cell.angle_gamma   90.00
#
_symmetry.space_group_name_H-M   'P 1'
#
loop_
_entity.id
_entity.type
_entity.pdbx_description
1 polymer ?
#
loop_
_entity_poly.entity_id
_entity_poly.type
_entity_poly.pdbx_seq_one_letter_code
_entity_poly.pdbx_strand_id
1 'polypeptide(L)'
;MDVRKSYAQLHSGVRFVIDTIENGYRLPQPLEGELHHWVISQWERMRDNIEWCDDDQDLVAVTTDLTHLAESYRDLRKALFSDLLHFGPEPPWRRINADLAVRLPLQVHLNSSEYYMLRARGGNRWTFSVYGSARPEQGGSATSSEFEVELTENTCVIPAEFEGHRLLSQLFYGLRLMKDEHYFMRTPQDHVLMEAERIVHTEADDSGWE
;
A
#
# COMPACT_ATOMS: atom_id res chain seq x y z
N MET A 1 27.74 -31.78 0.72
CA MET A 1 26.36 -31.46 0.29
C MET A 1 26.46 -30.43 -0.82
N ASP A 2 25.71 -30.56 -1.90
CA ASP A 2 25.73 -29.55 -2.97
C ASP A 2 24.92 -28.33 -2.49
N VAL A 3 25.62 -27.25 -2.13
CA VAL A 3 25.02 -26.04 -1.55
C VAL A 3 24.01 -25.41 -2.51
N ARG A 4 24.28 -25.40 -3.82
CA ARG A 4 23.36 -24.86 -4.82
C ARG A 4 22.08 -25.69 -4.90
N LYS A 5 22.23 -27.01 -4.87
CA LYS A 5 21.07 -27.92 -4.83
C LYS A 5 20.24 -27.71 -3.57
N SER A 6 20.87 -27.56 -2.41
CA SER A 6 20.18 -27.30 -1.15
C SER A 6 19.50 -25.93 -1.11
N TYR A 7 20.13 -24.90 -1.67
CA TYR A 7 19.52 -23.58 -1.82
C TYR A 7 18.29 -23.63 -2.73
N ALA A 8 18.36 -24.30 -3.88
CA ALA A 8 17.22 -24.47 -4.78
C ALA A 8 16.04 -25.22 -4.11
N GLN A 9 16.35 -26.20 -3.24
CA GLN A 9 15.34 -26.88 -2.42
C GLN A 9 14.69 -25.93 -1.42
N LEU A 10 15.46 -25.10 -0.72
CA LEU A 10 14.94 -24.08 0.19
C LEU A 10 14.05 -23.06 -0.56
N HIS A 11 14.52 -22.56 -1.70
CA HIS A 11 13.79 -21.64 -2.58
C HIS A 11 12.43 -22.22 -3.00
N SER A 12 12.40 -23.48 -3.41
CA SER A 12 11.15 -24.20 -3.73
C SER A 12 10.26 -24.39 -2.50
N GLY A 13 10.86 -24.68 -1.34
CA GLY A 13 10.15 -24.83 -0.07
C GLY A 13 9.47 -23.52 0.37
N VAL A 14 10.15 -22.38 0.18
CA VAL A 14 9.59 -21.05 0.46
C VAL A 14 8.41 -20.74 -0.45
N ARG A 15 8.47 -21.10 -1.74
CA ARG A 15 7.31 -20.99 -2.64
C ARG A 15 6.11 -21.79 -2.14
N PHE A 16 6.33 -23.03 -1.72
CA PHE A 16 5.27 -23.86 -1.13
C PHE A 16 4.66 -23.23 0.13
N VAL A 17 5.49 -22.62 0.99
CA VAL A 17 5.01 -21.91 2.18
C VAL A 17 4.16 -20.70 1.79
N ILE A 18 4.59 -19.90 0.82
CA ILE A 18 3.82 -18.78 0.27
C ILE A 18 2.45 -19.27 -0.21
N ASP A 19 2.39 -20.31 -1.03
CA ASP A 19 1.13 -20.86 -1.54
C ASP A 19 0.22 -21.36 -0.41
N THR A 20 0.81 -21.96 0.62
CA THR A 20 0.06 -22.44 1.80
C THR A 20 -0.53 -21.27 2.60
N ILE A 21 0.22 -20.18 2.76
CA ILE A 21 -0.24 -18.95 3.43
C ILE A 21 -1.42 -18.34 2.66
N GLU A 22 -1.34 -18.23 1.33
CA GLU A 22 -2.41 -17.67 0.50
C GLU A 22 -3.68 -18.50 0.58
N ASN A 23 -3.54 -19.83 0.59
CA ASN A 23 -4.67 -20.74 0.75
C ASN A 23 -5.32 -20.66 2.14
N GLY A 24 -4.51 -20.46 3.20
CA GLY A 24 -4.99 -20.37 4.58
C GLY A 24 -5.58 -19.00 4.95
N TYR A 25 -5.10 -17.92 4.34
CA TYR A 25 -5.46 -16.54 4.63
C TYR A 25 -5.89 -15.80 3.36
N ARG A 26 -7.04 -16.22 2.81
CA ARG A 26 -7.60 -15.63 1.58
C ARG A 26 -8.08 -14.20 1.82
N LEU A 27 -7.71 -13.31 0.91
CA LEU A 27 -8.06 -11.91 0.91
C LEU A 27 -8.98 -11.59 -0.28
N PRO A 28 -9.74 -10.48 -0.22
CA PRO A 28 -10.54 -10.04 -1.36
C PRO A 28 -9.68 -9.69 -2.57
N GLN A 29 -10.23 -9.87 -3.76
CA GLN A 29 -9.65 -9.32 -4.99
C GLN A 29 -9.96 -7.82 -5.10
N PRO A 30 -9.04 -6.98 -5.63
CA PRO A 30 -7.74 -7.33 -6.23
C PRO A 30 -6.54 -7.44 -5.26
N LEU A 31 -6.73 -7.19 -3.95
CA LEU A 31 -5.62 -7.19 -2.97
C LEU A 31 -4.83 -8.50 -2.96
N GLU A 32 -5.53 -9.63 -3.05
CA GLU A 32 -4.93 -10.95 -3.19
C GLU A 32 -3.90 -11.01 -4.34
N GLY A 33 -4.28 -10.52 -5.52
CA GLY A 33 -3.42 -10.50 -6.71
C GLY A 33 -2.20 -9.60 -6.56
N GLU A 34 -2.35 -8.45 -5.91
CA GLU A 34 -1.24 -7.52 -5.66
C GLU A 34 -0.22 -8.08 -4.68
N LEU A 35 -0.68 -8.64 -3.57
CA LEU A 35 0.19 -9.26 -2.59
C LEU A 35 0.90 -10.48 -3.15
N HIS A 36 0.19 -11.28 -3.96
CA HIS A 36 0.79 -12.37 -4.70
C HIS A 36 1.90 -11.87 -5.64
N HIS A 37 1.61 -10.88 -6.48
CA HIS A 37 2.60 -10.35 -7.41
C HIS A 37 3.84 -9.79 -6.68
N TRP A 38 3.64 -9.06 -5.59
CA TRP A 38 4.72 -8.52 -4.78
C TRP A 38 5.58 -9.64 -4.16
N VAL A 39 4.99 -10.60 -3.45
CA VAL A 39 5.75 -11.64 -2.75
C VAL A 39 6.49 -12.55 -3.73
N ILE A 40 5.89 -12.87 -4.89
CA ILE A 40 6.52 -13.68 -5.92
C ILE A 40 7.66 -12.94 -6.60
N SER A 41 7.52 -11.64 -6.85
CA SER A 41 8.62 -10.84 -7.37
C SER A 41 9.81 -10.78 -6.39
N GLN A 42 9.54 -10.66 -5.08
CA GLN A 42 10.60 -10.69 -4.06
C GLN A 42 11.28 -12.05 -3.97
N TRP A 43 10.51 -13.13 -3.94
CA TRP A 43 11.01 -14.50 -3.91
C TRP A 43 11.84 -14.83 -5.16
N GLU A 44 11.36 -14.43 -6.34
CA GLU A 44 12.06 -14.70 -7.59
C GLU A 44 13.38 -13.93 -7.68
N ARG A 45 13.41 -12.67 -7.22
CA ARG A 45 14.64 -11.86 -7.16
C ARG A 45 15.75 -12.52 -6.35
N MET A 46 15.41 -13.36 -5.38
CA MET A 46 16.38 -14.06 -4.53
C MET A 46 16.92 -15.36 -5.13
N ARG A 47 16.43 -15.78 -6.31
CA ARG A 47 16.79 -17.08 -6.92
C ARG A 47 18.30 -17.23 -7.14
N ASP A 48 18.94 -16.16 -7.61
CA ASP A 48 20.35 -16.18 -8.03
C ASP A 48 21.29 -15.64 -6.94
N ASN A 49 20.78 -15.33 -5.73
CA ASN A 49 21.60 -14.80 -4.64
C ASN A 49 22.74 -15.74 -4.23
N ILE A 50 22.55 -17.04 -4.41
CA ILE A 50 23.57 -18.05 -4.12
C ILE A 50 24.83 -17.91 -5.01
N GLU A 51 24.72 -17.25 -6.16
CA GLU A 51 25.85 -17.01 -7.05
C GLU A 51 26.85 -16.00 -6.50
N TRP A 52 26.43 -15.20 -5.51
CA TRP A 52 27.22 -14.15 -4.88
C TRP A 52 27.78 -14.55 -3.51
N CYS A 53 27.60 -15.81 -3.10
CA CYS A 53 28.09 -16.31 -1.81
C CYS A 53 29.52 -16.82 -1.96
N ASP A 54 30.48 -16.17 -1.30
CA ASP A 54 31.88 -16.56 -1.28
C ASP A 54 32.24 -17.37 -0.03
N ASP A 55 31.47 -17.22 1.05
CA ASP A 55 31.67 -17.94 2.31
C ASP A 55 30.38 -18.42 3.00
N ASP A 56 30.55 -19.10 4.14
CA ASP A 56 29.45 -19.62 4.94
C ASP A 56 28.58 -18.51 5.57
N GLN A 57 29.14 -17.31 5.79
CA GLN A 57 28.39 -16.17 6.33
C GLN A 57 27.43 -15.60 5.28
N ASP A 58 27.87 -15.48 4.03
CA ASP A 58 27.01 -15.09 2.91
C ASP A 58 25.85 -16.06 2.73
N LEU A 59 26.14 -17.37 2.83
CA LEU A 59 25.12 -18.40 2.75
C LEU A 59 24.08 -18.27 3.87
N VAL A 60 24.52 -17.98 5.10
CA VAL A 60 23.61 -17.72 6.22
C VAL A 60 22.77 -16.47 5.97
N ALA A 61 23.35 -15.39 5.45
CA ALA A 61 22.63 -14.16 5.15
C ALA A 61 21.53 -14.40 4.09
N VAL A 62 21.88 -14.98 2.95
CA VAL A 62 20.96 -15.22 1.84
C VAL A 62 19.83 -16.19 2.24
N THR A 63 20.12 -17.23 3.02
CA THR A 63 19.08 -18.15 3.52
C THR A 63 18.18 -17.51 4.58
N THR A 64 18.73 -16.62 5.41
CA THR A 64 17.96 -15.83 6.39
C THR A 64 16.99 -14.90 5.69
N ASP A 65 17.41 -14.16 4.66
CA ASP A 65 16.54 -13.25 3.90
C ASP A 65 15.36 -13.99 3.26
N LEU A 66 15.63 -15.15 2.67
CA LEU A 66 14.62 -15.96 2.00
C LEU A 66 13.59 -16.55 2.99
N THR A 67 14.03 -16.99 4.16
CA THR A 67 13.12 -17.50 5.21
C THR A 67 12.34 -16.37 5.88
N HIS A 68 12.98 -15.23 6.11
CA HIS A 68 12.35 -14.02 6.65
C HIS A 68 11.26 -13.48 5.72
N LEU A 69 11.41 -13.59 4.40
CA LEU A 69 10.36 -13.24 3.44
C LEU A 69 9.07 -14.03 3.70
N ALA A 70 9.17 -15.35 3.86
CA ALA A 70 8.01 -16.22 4.11
C ALA A 70 7.34 -15.90 5.47
N GLU A 71 8.15 -15.68 6.50
CA GLU A 71 7.65 -15.31 7.83
C GLU A 71 6.95 -13.95 7.83
N SER A 72 7.60 -12.92 7.27
CA SER A 72 7.03 -11.58 7.14
C SER A 72 5.72 -11.61 6.35
N TYR A 73 5.66 -12.41 5.27
CA TYR A 73 4.44 -12.56 4.49
C TYR A 73 3.32 -13.26 5.26
N ARG A 74 3.64 -14.32 6.01
CA ARG A 74 2.67 -15.00 6.90
C ARG A 74 2.08 -14.02 7.90
N ASP A 75 2.92 -13.24 8.54
CA ASP A 75 2.50 -12.33 9.60
C ASP A 75 1.68 -11.18 9.02
N LEU A 76 2.07 -10.65 7.85
CA LEU A 76 1.26 -9.70 7.10
C LEU A 76 -0.12 -10.28 6.76
N ARG A 77 -0.17 -11.48 6.19
CA ARG A 77 -1.41 -12.17 5.78
C ARG A 77 -2.31 -12.41 6.98
N LYS A 78 -1.76 -12.91 8.09
CA LYS A 78 -2.48 -13.02 9.36
C LYS A 78 -3.01 -11.67 9.82
N ALA A 79 -2.21 -10.62 9.73
CA ALA A 79 -2.59 -9.30 10.22
C ALA A 79 -3.72 -8.67 9.36
N LEU A 80 -3.74 -8.93 8.06
CA LEU A 80 -4.79 -8.49 7.13
C LEU A 80 -6.06 -9.36 7.20
N PHE A 81 -5.91 -10.65 7.48
CA PHE A 81 -7.01 -11.61 7.58
C PHE A 81 -7.67 -11.64 8.96
N SER A 82 -6.89 -11.54 10.03
CA SER A 82 -7.34 -11.86 11.38
C SER A 82 -8.02 -10.70 12.07
N ASP A 83 -9.16 -11.05 12.67
CA ASP A 83 -9.97 -10.22 13.55
C ASP A 83 -9.38 -10.00 14.97
N LEU A 84 -8.11 -10.31 15.24
CA LEU A 84 -7.58 -10.35 16.61
C LEU A 84 -6.90 -9.06 17.08
N LEU A 85 -6.82 -8.03 16.21
CA LEU A 85 -6.29 -6.71 16.57
C LEU A 85 -7.40 -5.70 16.95
N HIS A 86 -8.63 -6.19 17.15
CA HIS A 86 -9.87 -5.43 17.38
C HIS A 86 -10.06 -4.81 18.76
N PHE A 87 -9.09 -4.98 19.66
CA PHE A 87 -9.11 -4.26 20.94
C PHE A 87 -8.44 -2.87 20.85
N GLY A 88 -8.01 -2.46 19.66
CA GLY A 88 -7.56 -1.09 19.36
C GLY A 88 -8.67 -0.25 18.68
N PRO A 89 -8.62 1.09 18.78
CA PRO A 89 -9.59 1.98 18.13
C PRO A 89 -9.44 1.94 16.60
N GLU A 90 -10.42 1.35 15.90
CA GLU A 90 -10.58 1.27 14.43
C GLU A 90 -9.41 0.57 13.67
N PRO A 91 -9.63 -0.32 12.69
CA PRO A 91 -8.52 -0.97 12.01
C PRO A 91 -7.67 0.09 11.28
N PRO A 92 -6.39 0.28 11.70
CA PRO A 92 -5.55 1.31 11.13
C PRO A 92 -5.18 0.93 9.70
N TRP A 93 -4.85 1.94 8.91
CA TRP A 93 -4.08 1.73 7.69
C TRP A 93 -2.82 0.91 7.98
N ARG A 94 -2.46 0.01 7.05
CA ARG A 94 -1.29 -0.85 7.18
C ARG A 94 -0.40 -0.67 5.96
N ARG A 95 0.88 -0.39 6.21
CA ARG A 95 1.90 -0.31 5.18
C ARG A 95 2.31 -1.74 4.82
N ILE A 96 2.15 -2.12 3.55
CA ILE A 96 2.61 -3.39 3.00
C ILE A 96 4.08 -3.29 2.61
N ASN A 97 4.41 -2.22 1.89
CA ASN A 97 5.75 -1.86 1.46
C ASN A 97 5.83 -0.34 1.28
N ALA A 98 6.91 0.19 0.70
CA ALA A 98 7.08 1.64 0.49
C ALA A 98 6.03 2.27 -0.46
N ASP A 99 5.42 1.44 -1.32
CA ASP A 99 4.56 1.87 -2.41
C ASP A 99 3.10 1.43 -2.25
N LEU A 100 2.77 0.70 -1.18
CA LEU A 100 1.45 0.12 -0.98
C LEU A 100 1.03 0.15 0.49
N ALA A 101 -0.14 0.71 0.73
CA ALA A 101 -0.86 0.66 2.00
C ALA A 101 -2.30 0.21 1.79
N VAL A 102 -2.86 -0.45 2.80
CA VAL A 102 -4.20 -1.02 2.74
C VAL A 102 -4.91 -0.81 4.07
N ARG A 103 -6.21 -0.53 4.00
CA ARG A 103 -7.11 -0.54 5.14
C ARG A 103 -8.28 -1.46 4.84
N LEU A 104 -8.32 -2.61 5.53
CA LEU A 104 -9.48 -3.50 5.53
C LEU A 104 -10.26 -3.29 6.83
N PRO A 105 -11.53 -2.88 6.78
CA PRO A 105 -12.38 -2.94 7.95
C PRO A 105 -12.73 -4.39 8.30
N LEU A 106 -13.05 -4.56 9.58
CA LEU A 106 -13.64 -5.76 10.20
C LEU A 106 -14.49 -6.59 9.23
N GLN A 107 -14.00 -7.78 8.86
CA GLN A 107 -14.72 -8.73 7.99
C GLN A 107 -15.75 -9.55 8.80
N VAL A 108 -16.52 -8.91 9.68
CA VAL A 108 -17.47 -9.64 10.54
C VAL A 108 -18.52 -10.38 9.70
N HIS A 109 -18.87 -9.89 8.50
CA HIS A 109 -19.68 -10.64 7.54
C HIS A 109 -19.26 -10.33 6.09
N LEU A 110 -18.97 -11.39 5.34
CA LEU A 110 -18.48 -11.48 3.94
C LEU A 110 -19.25 -10.71 2.85
N ASN A 111 -20.18 -9.81 3.18
CA ASN A 111 -21.14 -9.26 2.21
C ASN A 111 -21.12 -7.74 1.97
N SER A 112 -20.31 -6.92 2.65
CA SER A 112 -20.34 -5.46 2.38
C SER A 112 -19.21 -4.60 2.98
N SER A 113 -18.06 -5.16 3.34
CA SER A 113 -16.98 -4.36 3.94
C SER A 113 -16.23 -3.57 2.87
N GLU A 114 -16.56 -2.29 2.72
CA GLU A 114 -15.79 -1.33 1.93
C GLU A 114 -14.33 -1.35 2.38
N TYR A 115 -13.35 -1.57 1.51
CA TYR A 115 -11.94 -1.48 1.88
C TYR A 115 -11.18 -0.53 0.97
N TYR A 116 -10.04 -0.07 1.46
CA TYR A 116 -9.27 1.00 0.85
C TYR A 116 -7.85 0.55 0.58
N MET A 117 -7.30 1.06 -0.52
CA MET A 117 -5.94 0.79 -0.92
C MET A 117 -5.30 2.07 -1.43
N LEU A 118 -4.02 2.25 -1.13
CA LEU A 118 -3.24 3.40 -1.52
C LEU A 118 -1.95 2.91 -2.16
N ARG A 119 -1.74 3.24 -3.43
CA ARG A 119 -0.60 2.75 -4.23
C ARG A 119 0.20 3.91 -4.83
N ALA A 120 1.52 3.87 -4.73
CA ALA A 120 2.38 4.79 -5.45
C ALA A 120 2.38 4.47 -6.95
N ARG A 121 2.39 5.50 -7.79
CA ARG A 121 2.53 5.40 -9.25
C ARG A 121 3.89 5.91 -9.75
N GLY A 122 4.79 6.24 -8.81
CA GLY A 122 6.09 6.85 -9.09
C GLY A 122 6.07 8.36 -8.85
N GLY A 123 7.23 8.90 -8.46
CA GLY A 123 7.39 10.29 -8.06
C GLY A 123 6.43 10.64 -6.92
N ASN A 124 5.62 11.69 -7.14
CA ASN A 124 4.67 12.20 -6.16
C ASN A 124 3.22 11.73 -6.41
N ARG A 125 2.99 10.80 -7.32
CA ARG A 125 1.64 10.35 -7.70
C ARG A 125 1.22 9.10 -6.95
N TRP A 126 -0.03 9.10 -6.52
CA TRP A 126 -0.66 8.00 -5.80
C TRP A 126 -2.03 7.69 -6.40
N THR A 127 -2.42 6.42 -6.35
CA THR A 127 -3.79 5.97 -6.62
C THR A 127 -4.42 5.53 -5.32
N PHE A 128 -5.56 6.10 -5.00
CA PHE A 128 -6.42 5.70 -3.90
C PHE A 128 -7.62 4.94 -4.45
N SER A 129 -7.73 3.66 -4.11
CA SER A 129 -8.79 2.77 -4.58
C SER A 129 -9.73 2.41 -3.43
N VAL A 130 -11.03 2.40 -3.73
CA VAL A 130 -12.12 2.05 -2.82
C VAL A 130 -12.88 0.88 -3.42
N TYR A 131 -13.01 -0.21 -2.67
CA TYR A 131 -13.66 -1.44 -3.13
C TYR A 131 -14.86 -1.76 -2.25
N GLY A 132 -15.94 -2.26 -2.83
CA GLY A 132 -17.09 -2.77 -2.06
C GLY A 132 -18.13 -1.71 -1.68
N SER A 133 -18.15 -0.55 -2.35
CA SER A 133 -19.15 0.49 -2.13
C SER A 133 -20.50 0.09 -2.76
N ALA A 134 -21.24 -0.82 -2.13
CA ALA A 134 -22.61 -1.09 -2.55
C ALA A 134 -23.46 0.17 -2.33
N ARG A 135 -23.89 0.84 -3.42
CA ARG A 135 -25.04 1.74 -3.33
C ARG A 135 -26.26 0.86 -3.04
N PRO A 136 -26.92 1.00 -1.88
CA PRO A 136 -27.97 0.06 -1.47
C PRO A 136 -29.23 0.10 -2.35
N GLU A 137 -29.35 1.05 -3.28
CA GLU A 137 -30.57 1.25 -4.10
C GLU A 137 -30.60 0.48 -5.42
N GLN A 138 -29.49 -0.13 -5.85
CA GLN A 138 -29.43 -0.91 -7.08
C GLN A 138 -28.68 -2.19 -6.74
N GLY A 139 -29.29 -3.36 -6.94
CA GLY A 139 -28.70 -4.68 -6.68
C GLY A 139 -27.51 -5.01 -7.58
N GLY A 140 -26.51 -4.13 -7.63
CA GLY A 140 -25.32 -4.17 -8.45
C GLY A 140 -24.16 -4.85 -7.75
N SER A 141 -23.27 -5.41 -8.57
CA SER A 141 -21.98 -5.96 -8.16
C SER A 141 -21.16 -4.95 -7.36
N ALA A 142 -20.29 -5.45 -6.47
CA ALA A 142 -19.31 -4.63 -5.76
C ALA A 142 -18.59 -3.69 -6.74
N THR A 143 -18.72 -2.38 -6.54
CA THR A 143 -18.08 -1.34 -7.34
C THR A 143 -16.70 -1.03 -6.78
N SER A 144 -15.75 -0.82 -7.69
CA SER A 144 -14.44 -0.25 -7.38
C SER A 144 -14.38 1.17 -7.93
N SER A 145 -13.88 2.11 -7.14
CA SER A 145 -13.57 3.47 -7.56
C SER A 145 -12.09 3.72 -7.35
N GLU A 146 -11.42 4.30 -8.34
CA GLU A 146 -10.00 4.66 -8.26
C GLU A 146 -9.85 6.16 -8.47
N PHE A 147 -9.02 6.77 -7.64
CA PHE A 147 -8.81 8.21 -7.62
C PHE A 147 -7.31 8.49 -7.66
N GLU A 148 -6.87 9.25 -8.67
CA GLU A 148 -5.49 9.71 -8.75
C GLU A 148 -5.31 10.97 -7.91
N VAL A 149 -4.23 11.00 -7.15
CA VAL A 149 -3.84 12.15 -6.33
C VAL A 149 -2.36 12.45 -6.53
N GLU A 150 -2.01 13.72 -6.47
CA GLU A 150 -0.64 14.20 -6.66
C GLU A 150 -0.17 15.00 -5.45
N LEU A 151 1.02 14.69 -4.95
CA LEU A 151 1.63 15.39 -3.83
C LEU A 151 2.57 16.50 -4.34
N THR A 152 2.43 17.69 -3.77
CA THR A 152 3.25 18.86 -4.12
C THR A 152 3.63 19.59 -2.84
N GLU A 153 4.93 19.61 -2.50
CA GLU A 153 5.46 20.17 -1.24
C GLU A 153 4.66 19.71 0.00
N ASN A 154 3.65 20.49 0.41
CA ASN A 154 2.78 20.21 1.56
C ASN A 154 1.30 20.07 1.19
N THR A 155 0.97 19.91 -0.09
CA THR A 155 -0.39 19.80 -0.60
C THR A 155 -0.60 18.47 -1.30
N CYS A 156 -1.79 17.91 -1.16
CA CYS A 156 -2.26 16.78 -1.94
C CYS A 156 -3.42 17.27 -2.81
N VAL A 157 -3.22 17.24 -4.13
CA VAL A 157 -4.25 17.59 -5.09
C VAL A 157 -5.20 16.40 -5.23
N ILE A 158 -6.46 16.61 -4.83
CA ILE A 158 -7.52 15.62 -4.82
C ILE A 158 -8.56 15.91 -5.91
N PRO A 159 -9.26 14.90 -6.46
CA PRO A 159 -10.39 15.12 -7.35
C PRO A 159 -11.49 15.95 -6.68
N ALA A 160 -12.19 16.80 -7.43
CA ALA A 160 -13.25 17.67 -6.90
C ALA A 160 -14.39 16.90 -6.19
N GLU A 161 -14.63 15.67 -6.61
CA GLU A 161 -15.58 14.73 -6.00
C GLU A 161 -15.23 14.29 -4.56
N PHE A 162 -14.05 14.64 -4.05
CA PHE A 162 -13.64 14.38 -2.67
C PHE A 162 -14.05 15.48 -1.68
N GLU A 163 -14.48 16.65 -2.17
CA GLU A 163 -14.82 17.77 -1.31
C GLU A 163 -16.02 17.42 -0.40
N GLY A 164 -15.82 17.49 0.92
CA GLY A 164 -16.83 17.08 1.91
C GLY A 164 -17.12 15.57 1.97
N HIS A 165 -16.39 14.74 1.23
CA HIS A 165 -16.64 13.30 1.15
C HIS A 165 -15.95 12.53 2.27
N ARG A 166 -16.60 11.49 2.81
CA ARG A 166 -16.03 10.62 3.88
C ARG A 166 -14.70 9.96 3.52
N LEU A 167 -14.40 9.86 2.22
CA LEU A 167 -13.18 9.26 1.68
C LEU A 167 -11.95 10.14 1.89
N LEU A 168 -12.15 11.45 2.09
CA LEU A 168 -11.08 12.41 2.31
C LEU A 168 -10.26 12.07 3.55
N SER A 169 -10.92 11.73 4.66
CA SER A 169 -10.24 11.32 5.89
C SER A 169 -9.46 10.01 5.69
N GLN A 170 -10.00 9.09 4.90
CA GLN A 170 -9.33 7.82 4.61
C GLN A 170 -8.06 8.03 3.80
N LEU A 171 -8.15 8.82 2.73
CA LEU A 171 -7.00 9.21 1.95
C LEU A 171 -5.94 9.91 2.81
N PHE A 172 -6.35 10.86 3.67
CA PHE A 172 -5.45 11.56 4.59
C PHE A 172 -4.70 10.62 5.51
N TYR A 173 -5.41 9.70 6.19
CA TYR A 173 -4.75 8.75 7.08
C TYR A 173 -3.82 7.78 6.34
N GLY A 174 -4.20 7.35 5.14
CA GLY A 174 -3.35 6.51 4.30
C GLY A 174 -2.07 7.24 3.90
N LEU A 175 -2.17 8.47 3.42
CA LEU A 175 -1.01 9.27 3.01
C LEU A 175 -0.10 9.61 4.20
N ARG A 176 -0.69 9.97 5.35
CA ARG A 176 0.07 10.22 6.59
C ARG A 176 0.86 8.99 7.00
N LEU A 177 0.25 7.80 6.96
CA LEU A 177 0.97 6.56 7.22
C LEU A 177 2.12 6.36 6.23
N MET A 178 1.94 6.66 4.95
CA MET A 178 2.94 6.37 3.92
C MET A 178 4.11 7.36 3.89
N LYS A 179 3.84 8.64 4.17
CA LYS A 179 4.82 9.71 4.04
C LYS A 179 5.36 10.25 5.36
N ASP A 180 4.70 9.95 6.47
CA ASP A 180 5.00 10.55 7.78
C ASP A 180 4.92 12.10 7.78
N GLU A 181 4.17 12.65 6.81
CA GLU A 181 3.99 14.08 6.56
C GLU A 181 2.51 14.46 6.63
N HIS A 182 2.24 15.75 6.86
CA HIS A 182 0.90 16.32 6.81
C HIS A 182 0.70 17.05 5.49
N TYR A 183 -0.29 16.62 4.71
CA TYR A 183 -0.68 17.28 3.48
C TYR A 183 -2.02 18.00 3.65
N PHE A 184 -2.09 19.23 3.16
CA PHE A 184 -3.35 19.91 2.95
C PHE A 184 -4.05 19.28 1.75
N MET A 185 -5.25 18.75 1.95
CA MET A 185 -6.05 18.21 0.84
C MET A 185 -6.74 19.36 0.13
N ARG A 186 -6.49 19.51 -1.16
CA ARG A 186 -7.04 20.63 -1.96
C ARG A 186 -7.55 20.15 -3.30
N THR A 187 -8.65 20.73 -3.76
CA THR A 187 -9.08 20.52 -5.14
C THR A 187 -8.09 21.22 -6.09
N PRO A 188 -8.09 20.90 -7.40
CA PRO A 188 -7.24 21.60 -8.35
C PRO A 188 -7.55 23.10 -8.43
N GLN A 189 -8.82 23.48 -8.22
CA GLN A 189 -9.24 24.88 -8.21
C GLN A 189 -8.63 25.64 -7.02
N ASP A 190 -8.67 25.05 -5.82
CA ASP A 190 -8.07 25.66 -4.62
C ASP A 190 -6.55 25.74 -4.72
N HIS A 191 -5.92 24.80 -5.41
CA HIS A 191 -4.49 24.81 -5.65
C HIS A 191 -4.09 25.97 -6.56
N VAL A 192 -4.76 26.12 -7.70
CA VAL A 192 -4.52 27.21 -8.66
C VAL A 192 -4.75 28.58 -8.01
N LEU A 193 -5.81 28.71 -7.22
CA LEU A 193 -6.13 29.97 -6.55
C LEU A 193 -5.04 30.37 -5.55
N MET A 194 -4.52 29.40 -4.78
CA MET A 194 -3.43 29.63 -3.84
C MET A 194 -2.09 29.94 -4.53
N GLU A 195 -1.76 29.25 -5.62
CA GLU A 195 -0.57 29.57 -6.41
C GLU A 195 -0.66 30.98 -7.01
N ALA A 196 -1.83 31.37 -7.51
CA ALA A 196 -2.07 32.72 -8.02
C ALA A 196 -1.91 33.78 -6.91
N GLU A 197 -2.48 33.55 -5.72
CA GLU A 197 -2.29 34.44 -4.56
C GLU A 197 -0.82 34.54 -4.14
N ARG A 198 -0.08 33.42 -4.14
CA ARG A 198 1.35 33.40 -3.82
C ARG A 198 2.16 34.22 -4.81
N ILE A 199 1.89 34.11 -6.10
CA ILE A 199 2.59 34.88 -7.15
C ILE A 199 2.32 36.38 -6.95
N VAL A 200 1.05 36.78 -6.78
CA VAL A 200 0.66 38.18 -6.57
C VAL A 200 1.31 38.78 -5.32
N HIS A 201 1.42 38.02 -4.23
CA HIS A 201 2.06 38.49 -3.01
C HIS A 201 3.59 38.55 -3.11
N THR A 202 4.21 37.65 -3.88
CA THR A 202 5.67 37.69 -4.11
C THR A 202 6.05 38.90 -4.97
N GLU A 203 5.24 39.26 -5.97
CA GLU A 203 5.44 40.47 -6.79
C GLU A 203 5.18 41.78 -6.01
N ALA A 204 4.29 41.75 -5.03
CA ALA A 204 4.03 42.91 -4.15
C ALA A 204 5.18 43.16 -3.15
N ASP A 205 5.88 42.11 -2.72
CA ASP A 205 7.04 42.24 -1.82
C ASP A 205 8.33 42.60 -2.58
N ASP A 206 8.52 42.13 -3.82
CA ASP A 206 9.68 42.47 -4.67
C ASP A 206 9.59 43.86 -5.33
N SER A 207 8.41 44.49 -5.35
CA SER A 207 8.24 45.89 -5.81
C SER A 207 8.51 46.93 -4.71
N GLY A 208 8.99 46.49 -3.54
CA GLY A 208 9.33 47.32 -2.38
C GLY A 208 10.79 47.80 -2.29
N TRP A 209 11.65 47.51 -3.27
CA TRP A 209 12.99 48.08 -3.36
C TRP A 209 13.13 48.93 -4.63
N GLU A 210 13.35 50.22 -4.40
CA GLU A 210 13.53 51.33 -5.34
C GLU A 210 14.54 51.07 -6.48
#